data_AF-A0AAE5S3B8-F1
#
_entry.id   AF-A0AAE5S3B8-F1
#
_cell.length_a   1.000
_cell.length_b   1.000
_cell.length_c   1.000
_cell.angle_alpha   90.00
_cell.angle_beta   90.00
_cell.angle_gamma   90.00
#
_symmetry.space_group_name_H-M   'P 1'
#
loop_
_entity.id
_entity.type
_entity.pdbx_description
1 polymer ?
#
loop_
_entity_poly.entity_id
_entity_poly.type
_entity_poly.pdbx_seq_one_letter_code
_entity_poly.pdbx_strand_id
1 'polypeptide(L)' 'EYIRYYNHSRIKLKLNSLSPVDYRMQAAAA' A
#
# COMPACT_ATOMS: atom_id res chain seq x y z
N GLU A 1 -1.39 -15.62 10.17
CA GLU A 1 -1.58 -14.22 10.64
C GLU A 1 -0.69 -13.19 9.91
N TYR A 2 0.62 -13.45 9.78
CA TYR A 2 1.59 -12.56 9.11
C TYR A 2 1.19 -12.10 7.69
N ILE A 3 0.70 -13.02 6.84
CA ILE A 3 0.27 -12.72 5.46
C ILE A 3 -0.88 -11.70 5.44
N ARG A 4 -1.86 -11.83 6.35
CA ARG A 4 -3.00 -10.91 6.44
C ARG A 4 -2.55 -9.53 6.89
N TYR A 5 -1.63 -9.45 7.86
CA TYR A 5 -1.02 -8.19 8.28
C TYR A 5 -0.28 -7.50 7.13
N TYR A 6 0.54 -8.23 6.37
CA TYR A 6 1.32 -7.66 5.26
C TYR A 6 0.45 -7.21 4.09
N ASN A 7 -0.54 -8.01 3.71
CA ASN A 7 -1.42 -7.73 2.57
C ASN A 7 -2.47 -6.65 2.87
N HIS A 8 -3.03 -6.64 4.08
CA HIS A 8 -4.20 -5.82 4.39
C HIS A 8 -3.90 -4.63 5.30
N SER A 9 -3.16 -4.86 6.38
CA SER A 9 -2.94 -3.83 7.41
C SER A 9 -1.75 -2.93 7.07
N ARG A 10 -0.66 -3.50 6.58
CA ARG A 10 0.58 -2.78 6.23
C ARG A 10 0.40 -1.89 5.00
N ILE A 11 -0.36 -2.35 4.00
CA ILE A 11 -0.61 -1.59 2.77
C ILE A 11 -1.34 -0.28 3.11
N LYS A 12 -2.39 -0.34 3.94
CA LYS A 12 -3.12 0.86 4.39
C LYS A 12 -2.24 1.85 5.15
N LEU A 13 -1.29 1.36 5.95
CA LEU A 13 -0.40 2.22 6.74
C LEU A 13 0.63 2.98 5.88
N LYS A 14 1.11 2.38 4.79
CA LYS A 14 2.09 2.99 3.89
C LYS A 14 1.47 3.95 2.87
N LEU A 15 0.15 3.87 2.68
CA LEU A 15 -0.54 4.54 1.60
C LEU A 15 -0.92 5.99 1.91
N ASN A 16 -0.83 6.51 3.15
CA ASN A 16 -1.26 7.89 3.47
C ASN A 16 -2.60 8.26 2.82
N SER A 17 -3.59 7.35 2.88
CA SER A 17 -4.92 7.48 2.25
C SER A 17 -5.00 7.29 0.74
N LEU A 18 -3.93 6.89 0.07
CA LEU A 18 -3.91 6.50 -1.34
C LEU A 18 -4.52 5.11 -1.56
N SER A 19 -5.12 4.89 -2.72
CA SER A 19 -5.50 3.52 -3.13
C SER A 19 -4.24 2.71 -3.50
N PRO A 20 -4.30 1.37 -3.51
CA PRO A 20 -3.19 0.54 -3.98
C PRO A 20 -2.74 0.86 -5.42
N VAL A 21 -3.63 1.40 -6.26
CA VAL A 21 -3.30 1.85 -7.62
C VAL A 21 -2.50 3.15 -7.57
N ASP A 22 -2.99 4.16 -6.85
CA ASP A 22 -2.34 5.49 -6.77
C ASP A 22 -0.92 5.41 -6.21
N TYR A 23 -0.67 4.51 -5.26
CA TYR A 23 0.66 4.30 -4.70
C TYR A 23 1.65 3.62 -5.65
N ARG A 24 1.16 2.67 -6.44
CA ARG A 24 2.00 2.09 -7.50
C ARG A 24 2.30 3.12 -8.58
N MET A 25 1.35 4.00 -8.88
CA MET A 25 1.58 5.12 -9.79
C MET A 25 2.61 6.11 -9.24
N GLN A 26 2.59 6.44 -7.95
CA GLN A 26 3.64 7.25 -7.31
C GLN A 26 5.02 6.57 -7.39
N ALA A 27 5.10 5.27 -7.11
CA ALA A 27 6.37 4.53 -7.17
C ALA A 27 6.92 4.39 -8.60
N ALA A 28 6.04 4.41 -9.61
CA ALA A 28 6.43 4.37 -11.02
C ALA A 28 6.79 5.75 -11.60
N ALA A 29 6.42 6.83 -10.90
CA ALA A 29 6.71 8.21 -11.30
C ALA A 29 8.02 8.75 -10.71
N ALA A 30 8.70 7.97 -9.86
CA ALA A 30 10.01 8.27 -9.27
C ALA A 30 11.12 7.49 -9.98
#